data_AF-A0A4Q3V5G6-F1
#
_entry.id   AF-A0A4Q3V5G6-F1
#
_cell.length_a   1.000
_cell.length_b   1.000
_cell.length_c   1.000
_cell.angle_alpha   90.00
_cell.angle_beta   90.00
_cell.angle_gamma   90.00
#
_symmetry.space_group_name_H-M   'P 1'
#
loop_
_entity.id
_entity.type
_entity.pdbx_description
1 polymer ?
#
loop_
_entity_poly.entity_id
_entity_poly.type
_entity_poly.pdbx_seq_one_letter_code
_entity_poly.pdbx_strand_id
1 'polypeptide(L)'
;MSSQSYYVILNTNAGTANAAGISEASLHDLFVANGLTAIIDARQDRDLASRLREAVASDASIIVAAGGDGTITAVAEALVGTNKSLAILPLGTVNALAKDLHVPLDLPKAVANLVTGHEHR
;
A
#
# COMPACT_ATOMS: atom_id res chain seq x y z
N MET A 1 -3.87 0.38 -23.17
CA MET A 1 -3.87 0.84 -21.78
C MET A 1 -2.79 0.06 -21.06
N SER A 2 -1.77 0.72 -20.50
CA SER A 2 -0.75 0.01 -19.71
C SER A 2 -1.44 -0.53 -18.46
N SER A 3 -1.46 -1.85 -18.26
CA SER A 3 -1.90 -2.43 -16.98
C SER A 3 -0.96 -1.94 -15.90
N GLN A 4 -1.49 -1.13 -14.98
CA GLN A 4 -0.73 -0.66 -13.83
C GLN A 4 -0.58 -1.82 -12.85
N SER A 5 0.66 -2.12 -12.46
CA SER A 5 1.01 -3.23 -11.57
C SER A 5 1.37 -2.69 -10.19
N TYR A 6 0.72 -3.25 -9.16
CA TYR A 6 0.88 -2.81 -7.78
C TYR A 6 1.64 -3.85 -6.97
N TYR A 7 2.53 -3.41 -6.09
CA TYR A 7 3.11 -4.24 -5.04
C TYR A 7 2.73 -3.65 -3.68
N VAL A 8 1.95 -4.39 -2.91
CA VAL A 8 1.39 -3.93 -1.64
C VAL A 8 2.20 -4.49 -0.48
N ILE A 9 2.74 -3.59 0.34
CA ILE A 9 3.37 -3.92 1.61
C ILE A 9 2.30 -3.84 2.69
N LEU A 10 1.75 -4.99 3.09
CA LEU A 10 0.75 -5.08 4.14
C LEU A 10 1.41 -5.28 5.51
N ASN A 11 1.12 -4.38 6.43
CA ASN A 11 1.39 -4.56 7.85
C ASN A 11 0.10 -5.02 8.56
N THR A 12 -0.05 -6.33 8.71
CA THR A 12 -1.21 -6.94 9.39
C THR A 12 -1.30 -6.58 10.87
N ASN A 13 -0.19 -6.16 11.49
CA ASN A 13 -0.15 -5.72 12.89
C ASN A 13 -0.54 -4.24 13.05
N ALA A 14 -0.79 -3.51 11.96
CA ALA A 14 -1.26 -2.13 12.05
C ALA A 14 -2.62 -2.08 12.74
N GLY A 15 -2.86 -1.07 13.58
CA GLY A 15 -4.02 -1.04 14.48
C GLY A 15 -5.37 -1.24 13.79
N THR A 16 -5.60 -0.57 12.65
CA THR A 16 -6.85 -0.70 11.88
C THR A 16 -6.87 -1.99 11.06
N ALA A 17 -5.74 -2.41 10.50
CA ALA A 17 -5.63 -3.70 9.80
C ALA A 17 -6.02 -4.86 10.72
N ASN A 18 -5.44 -4.91 11.92
CA ASN A 18 -5.69 -5.95 12.91
C ASN A 18 -7.14 -5.91 13.42
N ALA A 19 -7.66 -4.71 13.75
CA ALA A 19 -9.03 -4.56 14.26
C ALA A 19 -10.09 -4.95 13.22
N ALA A 20 -9.85 -4.69 11.94
CA ALA A 20 -10.75 -5.02 10.85
C ALA A 20 -10.48 -6.41 10.23
N GLY A 21 -9.49 -7.17 10.73
CA GLY A 21 -9.14 -8.48 10.20
C GLY A 21 -8.65 -8.45 8.75
N ILE A 22 -7.98 -7.37 8.33
CA ILE A 22 -7.46 -7.23 6.97
C ILE A 22 -6.36 -8.27 6.74
N SER A 23 -6.61 -9.16 5.80
CA SER A 23 -5.72 -10.23 5.36
C SER A 23 -5.25 -10.00 3.93
N GLU A 24 -4.21 -10.75 3.54
CA GLU A 24 -3.73 -10.83 2.16
C GLU A 24 -4.87 -11.12 1.17
N ALA A 25 -5.68 -12.14 1.48
CA ALA A 25 -6.81 -12.56 0.65
C ALA A 25 -7.87 -11.47 0.52
N SER A 26 -8.31 -10.87 1.63
CA SER A 26 -9.33 -9.81 1.59
C SER A 26 -8.87 -8.57 0.81
N LEU A 27 -7.57 -8.24 0.88
CA LEU A 27 -7.04 -7.10 0.15
C LEU A 27 -6.86 -7.42 -1.33
N HIS A 28 -6.42 -8.64 -1.65
CA HIS A 28 -6.38 -9.14 -3.02
C HIS A 28 -7.77 -9.07 -3.68
N ASP A 29 -8.81 -9.57 -3.00
CA ASP A 29 -10.18 -9.55 -3.51
C ASP A 29 -10.68 -8.12 -3.76
N LEU A 30 -10.33 -7.18 -2.88
CA LEU A 30 -10.67 -5.78 -3.04
C LEU A 30 -9.99 -5.15 -4.26
N PHE A 31 -8.72 -5.47 -4.54
CA PHE A 31 -8.04 -5.01 -5.75
C PHE A 31 -8.66 -5.61 -7.01
N VAL A 32 -8.94 -6.91 -7.02
CA VAL A 32 -9.59 -7.60 -8.15
C VAL A 32 -10.99 -7.03 -8.42
N ALA A 33 -11.78 -6.75 -7.38
CA ALA A 33 -13.09 -6.11 -7.52
C ALA A 33 -13.04 -4.73 -8.17
N ASN A 34 -11.88 -4.05 -8.11
CA ASN A 34 -11.62 -2.76 -8.76
C ASN A 34 -10.88 -2.90 -10.11
N GLY A 35 -10.70 -4.12 -10.63
CA GLY A 35 -9.98 -4.38 -11.88
C GLY A 35 -8.48 -4.16 -11.81
N LEU A 36 -7.90 -4.13 -10.59
CA LEU A 36 -6.47 -3.91 -10.36
C LEU A 36 -5.74 -5.25 -10.19
N THR A 37 -4.48 -5.30 -10.62
CA THR A 37 -3.60 -6.44 -10.39
C THR A 37 -2.52 -6.08 -9.38
N ALA A 38 -2.48 -6.79 -8.26
CA ALA A 38 -1.55 -6.52 -7.17
C ALA A 38 -0.91 -7.78 -6.59
N ILE A 39 0.38 -7.68 -6.27
CA ILE A 39 1.04 -8.60 -5.36
C ILE A 39 0.79 -8.09 -3.95
N ILE A 40 0.16 -8.89 -3.09
CA ILE A 40 -0.06 -8.53 -1.69
C ILE A 40 0.99 -9.24 -0.85
N ASP A 41 1.98 -8.51 -0.37
CA ASP A 41 3.02 -9.04 0.51
C ASP A 41 2.59 -8.81 1.97
N ALA A 42 2.09 -9.85 2.62
CA ALA A 42 1.73 -9.86 4.05
C ALA A 42 2.71 -10.66 4.92
N ARG A 43 3.87 -11.01 4.37
CA ARG A 43 4.84 -11.92 4.99
C ARG A 43 5.35 -11.39 6.33
N GLN A 44 5.33 -12.26 7.34
CA GLN A 44 5.86 -11.99 8.69
C GLN A 44 7.17 -12.74 8.97
N ASP A 45 7.57 -13.66 8.10
CA ASP A 45 8.84 -14.40 8.15
C ASP A 45 10.05 -13.56 7.67
N ARG A 46 9.80 -12.35 7.17
CA ARG A 46 10.82 -11.40 6.69
C ARG A 46 10.62 -10.02 7.30
N ASP A 47 11.74 -9.33 7.55
CA ASP A 47 11.69 -7.94 7.97
C ASP A 47 11.19 -7.02 6.86
N LEU A 48 10.74 -5.82 7.26
CA LEU A 48 10.20 -4.81 6.35
C LEU A 48 11.23 -4.38 5.30
N ALA A 49 12.50 -4.23 5.68
CA ALA A 49 13.56 -3.79 4.76
C ALA A 49 13.79 -4.79 3.62
N SER A 50 13.73 -6.10 3.91
CA SER A 50 13.86 -7.16 2.91
C SER A 50 12.68 -7.18 1.96
N ARG A 51 11.45 -7.05 2.49
CA ARG A 51 10.23 -6.97 1.69
C ARG A 51 10.22 -5.74 0.79
N LEU A 52 10.69 -4.59 1.28
CA LEU A 52 10.83 -3.36 0.49
C LEU A 52 11.86 -3.51 -0.64
N ARG A 53 13.00 -4.16 -0.38
CA ARG A 53 13.99 -4.45 -1.44
C ARG A 53 13.39 -5.32 -2.54
N GLU A 54 12.62 -6.35 -2.18
CA GLU A 54 11.91 -7.20 -3.14
C GLU A 54 10.85 -6.41 -3.93
N ALA A 55 10.08 -5.55 -3.25
CA ALA A 55 9.08 -4.69 -3.89
C ALA A 55 9.70 -3.69 -4.89
N VAL A 56 10.81 -3.04 -4.51
CA VAL A 56 11.55 -2.10 -5.36
C VAL A 56 12.23 -2.80 -6.54
N ALA A 57 12.66 -4.05 -6.38
CA ALA A 57 13.22 -4.84 -7.47
C ALA A 57 12.17 -5.42 -8.43
N SER A 58 10.89 -5.42 -8.05
CA SER A 58 9.80 -5.97 -8.87
C SER A 58 9.45 -5.07 -10.07
N ASP A 59 8.70 -5.63 -11.03
CA ASP A 59 8.15 -4.90 -12.18
C ASP A 59 6.95 -4.01 -11.83
N ALA A 60 6.56 -3.91 -10.54
CA ALA A 60 5.48 -3.04 -10.12
C ALA A 60 5.85 -1.57 -10.31
N SER A 61 4.99 -0.80 -10.98
CA SER A 61 5.19 0.65 -11.13
C SER A 61 4.71 1.44 -9.92
N ILE A 62 3.80 0.86 -9.12
CA ILE A 62 3.28 1.45 -7.89
C ILE A 62 3.58 0.54 -6.71
N ILE A 63 4.22 1.10 -5.68
CA ILE A 63 4.38 0.43 -4.39
C ILE A 63 3.38 1.03 -3.40
N VAL A 64 2.57 0.16 -2.80
CA VAL A 64 1.46 0.55 -1.92
C VAL A 64 1.84 0.30 -0.46
N ALA A 65 1.86 1.34 0.35
CA ALA A 65 2.02 1.26 1.79
C ALA A 65 0.66 0.97 2.46
N ALA A 66 0.42 -0.28 2.87
CA ALA A 66 -0.80 -0.67 3.58
C ALA A 66 -0.51 -0.86 5.08
N GLY A 67 -0.59 0.24 5.84
CA GLY A 67 -0.19 0.28 7.25
C GLY A 67 -0.40 1.65 7.87
N GLY A 68 0.22 1.88 9.03
CA GLY A 68 0.27 3.20 9.66
C GLY A 68 1.44 4.06 9.17
N ASP A 69 1.64 5.21 9.82
CA ASP A 69 2.64 6.21 9.43
C ASP A 69 4.06 5.62 9.29
N GLY A 70 4.48 4.74 10.20
CA GLY A 70 5.80 4.08 10.09
C GLY A 70 5.95 3.19 8.84
N THR A 71 4.87 2.54 8.39
CA THR A 71 4.87 1.77 7.13
C THR A 71 4.91 2.72 5.93
N ILE A 72 4.16 3.82 5.98
CA ILE A 72 4.15 4.84 4.92
C ILE A 72 5.53 5.46 4.76
N THR A 73 6.16 5.90 5.86
CA THR A 73 7.50 6.48 5.86
C THR A 73 8.53 5.49 5.31
N ALA A 74 8.55 4.25 5.78
CA ALA A 74 9.52 3.25 5.32
C ALA A 74 9.40 2.96 3.82
N VAL A 75 8.17 2.89 3.28
CA VAL A 75 7.97 2.74 1.84
C VAL A 75 8.45 3.98 1.11
N ALA A 76 8.07 5.19 1.55
CA ALA A 76 8.49 6.44 0.93
C ALA A 76 10.03 6.56 0.85
N GLU A 77 10.73 6.24 1.94
CA GLU A 77 12.20 6.21 2.00
C GLU A 77 12.79 5.21 1.01
N ALA A 78 12.20 4.01 0.89
CA ALA A 78 12.67 2.98 -0.03
C ALA A 78 12.49 3.36 -1.51
N LEU A 79 11.57 4.28 -1.83
CA LEU A 79 11.34 4.74 -3.21
C LEU A 79 12.23 5.92 -3.61
N VAL A 80 12.98 6.53 -2.69
CA VAL A 80 13.88 7.65 -3.00
C VAL A 80 14.90 7.23 -4.06
N GLY A 81 14.98 8.01 -5.15
CA GLY A 81 15.88 7.72 -6.27
C GLY A 81 15.35 6.65 -7.25
N THR A 82 14.14 6.15 -7.04
CA THR A 82 13.45 5.24 -7.98
C THR A 82 12.43 5.99 -8.83
N ASN A 83 11.99 5.39 -9.95
CA ASN A 83 10.90 5.90 -10.78
C ASN A 83 9.52 5.30 -10.40
N LYS A 84 9.41 4.68 -9.22
CA LYS A 84 8.18 4.04 -8.75
C LYS A 84 7.33 5.04 -7.97
N SER A 85 6.02 4.97 -8.13
CA SER A 85 5.09 5.81 -7.38
C SER A 85 4.73 5.18 -6.03
N LEU A 86 4.53 6.02 -5.02
CA LEU A 86 3.96 5.62 -3.74
C LEU A 86 2.43 5.73 -3.80
N ALA A 87 1.75 4.70 -3.31
CA ALA A 87 0.33 4.73 -2.96
C ALA A 87 0.15 4.42 -1.48
N ILE A 88 -0.90 4.95 -0.86
CA ILE A 88 -1.13 4.83 0.59
C ILE A 88 -2.50 4.19 0.84
N LEU A 89 -2.51 3.12 1.63
CA LEU A 89 -3.70 2.54 2.25
C LEU A 89 -3.57 2.71 3.77
N PRO A 90 -4.28 3.68 4.37
CA PRO A 90 -4.06 4.10 5.75
C PRO A 90 -4.71 3.13 6.74
N LEU A 91 -3.95 2.11 7.17
CA LEU A 91 -4.40 1.05 8.07
C LEU A 91 -3.85 1.19 9.50
N GLY A 92 -3.25 2.32 9.85
CA GLY A 92 -2.86 2.66 11.21
C GLY A 92 -4.02 3.21 12.04
N THR A 93 -3.80 3.39 13.34
CA THR A 93 -4.82 3.94 14.27
C THR A 93 -4.94 5.45 14.13
N VAL A 94 -3.81 6.16 14.01
CA VAL A 94 -3.76 7.63 13.99
C VAL A 94 -3.76 8.15 12.56
N ASN A 95 -2.99 7.53 11.66
CA ASN A 95 -2.85 7.89 10.25
C ASN A 95 -2.59 9.40 10.06
N ALA A 96 -1.69 9.99 10.86
CA ALA A 96 -1.45 11.43 10.83
C ALA A 96 -0.92 11.84 9.45
N LEU A 97 0.05 11.11 8.92
CA LEU A 97 0.66 11.39 7.63
C LEU A 97 -0.35 11.24 6.49
N ALA A 98 -1.21 10.22 6.54
CA ALA A 98 -2.25 10.04 5.53
C ALA A 98 -3.28 11.20 5.55
N LYS A 99 -3.63 11.71 6.73
CA LYS A 99 -4.52 12.88 6.87
C LYS A 99 -3.89 14.14 6.31
N ASP A 100 -2.62 14.40 6.63
CA ASP A 100 -1.87 15.55 6.13
C ASP A 100 -1.75 15.51 4.59
N LEU A 101 -1.64 14.30 4.03
CA LEU A 101 -1.62 14.06 2.59
C LEU A 101 -3.03 13.95 1.96
N HIS A 102 -4.09 14.22 2.71
CA HIS A 102 -5.49 14.16 2.27
C HIS A 102 -5.91 12.81 1.65
N VAL A 103 -5.27 11.72 2.07
CA VAL A 103 -5.61 10.36 1.65
C VAL A 103 -6.91 9.92 2.33
N PRO A 104 -7.90 9.37 1.60
CA PRO A 104 -9.10 8.82 2.21
C PRO A 104 -8.79 7.74 3.23
N LEU A 105 -9.39 7.82 4.42
CA LEU A 105 -9.19 6.83 5.49
C LEU A 105 -10.06 5.57 5.33
N ASP A 106 -11.09 5.65 4.49
CA ASP A 106 -11.94 4.51 4.15
C ASP A 106 -11.23 3.62 3.12
N LEU A 107 -10.93 2.38 3.50
CA LEU A 107 -10.14 1.46 2.68
C LEU A 107 -10.75 1.20 1.28
N PRO A 108 -12.05 0.90 1.14
CA PRO A 108 -12.67 0.78 -0.18
C PRO A 108 -12.51 2.03 -1.05
N LYS A 109 -12.73 3.23 -0.49
CA LYS A 109 -12.49 4.48 -1.22
C LYS A 109 -11.02 4.71 -1.56
N ALA A 110 -10.11 4.37 -0.65
CA ALA A 110 -8.68 4.50 -0.89
C ALA A 110 -8.22 3.60 -2.06
N VAL A 111 -8.73 2.36 -2.13
CA VAL A 111 -8.44 1.47 -3.27
C VAL A 111 -9.10 1.95 -4.56
N ALA A 112 -10.35 2.42 -4.50
CA ALA A 112 -11.03 2.99 -5.68
C ALA A 112 -10.27 4.19 -6.27
N ASN A 113 -9.65 5.02 -5.41
CA ASN A 113 -8.84 6.16 -5.85
C ASN A 113 -7.57 5.73 -6.61
N LEU A 114 -7.05 4.52 -6.38
CA LEU A 114 -5.92 3.98 -7.13
C LEU A 114 -6.25 3.77 -8.61
N VAL A 115 -7.53 3.48 -8.93
CA VAL A 115 -8.02 3.34 -10.31
C VAL A 115 -8.01 4.69 -11.02
N THR A 116 -8.39 5.76 -10.32
CA THR A 116 -8.48 7.11 -10.89
C THR A 116 -7.13 7.82 -10.98
N GLY A 117 -6.10 7.34 -10.29
CA GLY A 117 -4.75 7.88 -10.36
C GLY A 117 -4.62 9.32 -9.87
N HIS A 118 -5.30 9.68 -8.77
CA HIS A 118 -5.16 11.01 -8.17
C HIS A 118 -3.74 11.21 -7.63
N GLU A 119 -2.84 11.73 -8.47
CA GLU A 119 -1.48 12.11 -8.07
C GLU A 119 -1.54 13.38 -7.21
N HIS A 120 -0.93 13.34 -6.02
CA HIS A 120 -0.50 14.54 -5.31
C HIS A 120 1.01 14.68 -5.54
N ARG A 121 1.40 15.76 -6.23
CA ARG A 121 2.80 16.13 -6.49
C ARG A 121 3.19 17.34 -5.66
#